data_AF-A0A380FH50-F1
#
_entry.id   AF-A0A380FH50-F1
#
_cell.length_a   1.000
_cell.length_b   1.000
_cell.length_c   1.000
_cell.angle_alpha   90.00
_cell.angle_beta   90.00
_cell.angle_gamma   90.00
#
_symmetry.space_group_name_H-M   'P 1'
#
loop_
_entity.id
_entity.type
_entity.pdbx_description
1 polymer ?
#
loop_
_entity_poly.entity_id
_entity_poly.type
_entity_poly.pdbx_seq_one_letter_code
_entity_poly.pdbx_strand_id
1 'polypeptide(L)'
;MTDEVIEVIANSNKVVRHLHIPLQSGSDTVLKRMRRKYTMAHFSERLTRLHEVLPGLAVTSDVIVGFPGETEEEFQETYDFIVDHHFF
;
A
#
# COMPACT_ATOMS: atom_id res chain seq x y z
N MET A 1 2.90 -2.19 -9.36
CA MET A 1 3.01 -0.96 -10.16
C MET A 1 4.42 -0.86 -10.70
N THR A 2 4.63 -0.80 -12.01
CA THR A 2 5.98 -0.77 -12.61
C THR A 2 6.57 0.63 -12.61
N ASP A 3 7.89 0.72 -12.75
CA ASP A 3 8.62 1.99 -12.72
C ASP A 3 8.24 2.88 -13.92
N GLU A 4 8.00 2.26 -15.08
CA GLU A 4 7.50 2.94 -16.28
C GLU A 4 6.18 3.69 -16.02
N VAL A 5 5.27 3.10 -15.24
CA VAL A 5 3.99 3.76 -14.90
C VAL A 5 4.23 4.97 -13.99
N ILE A 6 5.17 4.87 -13.06
CA ILE A 6 5.54 5.98 -12.17
C ILE A 6 6.12 7.14 -12.99
N GLU A 7 7.01 6.86 -13.94
CA GLU A 7 7.60 7.89 -14.82
C GLU A 7 6.56 8.57 -15.72
N VAL A 8 5.59 7.81 -16.24
CA VAL A 8 4.50 8.36 -17.04
C VAL A 8 3.64 9.31 -16.21
N ILE A 9 3.32 8.93 -14.97
CA ILE A 9 2.55 9.80 -14.06
C ILE A 9 3.38 11.05 -13.70
N ALA A 10 4.68 10.90 -13.45
CA ALA A 10 5.56 12.01 -13.07
C ALA A 10 5.67 13.09 -14.14
N ASN A 11 5.74 12.68 -15.42
CA ASN A 11 5.92 13.58 -16.55
C ASN A 11 4.61 14.04 -17.20
N SER A 12 3.46 13.56 -16.73
CA SER A 12 2.16 13.91 -17.30
C SER A 12 1.51 15.07 -16.56
N ASN A 13 1.06 16.08 -17.30
CA ASN A 13 0.18 17.14 -16.80
C ASN A 13 -1.32 16.78 -16.93
N LYS A 14 -1.64 15.60 -17.45
CA LYS A 14 -3.02 15.11 -17.64
C LYS A 14 -3.47 14.14 -16.56
N VAL A 15 -2.51 13.52 -15.86
CA VAL A 15 -2.78 12.54 -14.82
C VAL A 15 -2.68 13.24 -13.46
N VAL A 16 -3.74 13.14 -12.66
CA VAL A 16 -3.75 13.67 -11.31
C VAL A 16 -2.80 12.88 -10.42
N ARG A 17 -2.15 13.55 -9.46
CA ARG A 17 -1.29 12.92 -8.45
C ARG A 17 -2.13 12.28 -7.34
N HIS A 18 -2.97 11.32 -7.72
CA HIS A 18 -3.75 10.52 -6.78
C HIS A 18 -3.77 9.06 -7.25
N LEU A 19 -3.34 8.15 -6.38
CA LEU A 19 -3.29 6.72 -6.65
C LEU A 19 -4.03 5.93 -5.58
N HIS A 20 -4.85 4.99 -6.03
CA HIS A 20 -5.47 4.01 -5.15
C HIS A 20 -4.68 2.70 -5.22
N ILE A 21 -4.03 2.33 -4.11
CA ILE A 21 -3.19 1.15 -4.00
C ILE A 21 -3.73 0.27 -2.88
N PRO A 22 -4.35 -0.89 -3.17
CA PRO A 22 -4.98 -1.71 -2.15
C PRO A 22 -3.94 -2.41 -1.28
N LEU A 23 -3.92 -2.09 0.01
CA LEU A 23 -3.12 -2.73 1.05
C LEU A 23 -3.76 -4.07 1.43
N GLN A 24 -5.06 -4.03 1.72
CA GLN A 24 -5.92 -5.12 2.18
C GLN A 24 -5.66 -5.60 3.60
N SER A 25 -4.42 -5.89 3.95
CA SER A 25 -4.00 -6.21 5.32
C SER A 25 -2.53 -5.81 5.47
N GLY A 26 -2.14 -5.38 6.67
CA GLY A 26 -0.76 -5.11 7.02
C GLY A 26 0.00 -6.35 7.52
N SER A 27 -0.59 -7.54 7.40
CA SER A 27 0.01 -8.80 7.83
C SER A 27 0.33 -9.70 6.62
N ASP A 28 1.60 -10.12 6.49
CA ASP A 28 2.05 -11.00 5.40
C ASP A 28 1.36 -12.37 5.41
N THR A 29 1.02 -12.89 6.60
CA THR A 29 0.32 -14.16 6.76
C THR A 29 -1.14 -14.06 6.29
N VAL A 30 -1.82 -12.95 6.60
CA VAL A 30 -3.16 -12.65 6.07
C VAL A 30 -3.10 -12.46 4.56
N LEU A 31 -2.19 -11.64 4.05
CA LEU A 31 -2.00 -11.40 2.61
C LEU A 31 -1.77 -12.70 1.84
N LYS A 32 -0.96 -13.61 2.38
CA LYS A 32 -0.72 -14.93 1.80
C LYS A 32 -1.99 -15.78 1.76
N ARG A 33 -2.82 -15.75 2.81
CA ARG A 33 -4.13 -16.45 2.83
C ARG A 33 -5.12 -15.84 1.84
N MET A 34 -5.05 -14.52 1.62
CA MET A 34 -5.77 -13.82 0.56
C MET A 34 -5.24 -14.08 -0.85
N ARG A 35 -4.17 -14.90 -0.99
CA ARG A 35 -3.46 -15.19 -2.25
C ARG A 35 -2.85 -13.97 -2.92
N ARG A 36 -2.43 -12.97 -2.13
CA ARG A 36 -1.65 -11.84 -2.63
C ARG A 36 -0.21 -12.26 -2.89
N LYS A 37 0.36 -11.70 -3.97
CA LYS A 37 1.72 -11.99 -4.45
C LYS A 37 2.72 -10.90 -4.06
N TYR A 38 2.42 -10.13 -3.02
CA TYR A 38 3.29 -9.10 -2.47
C TYR A 38 3.39 -9.26 -0.96
N THR A 39 4.46 -8.72 -0.39
CA THR A 39 4.69 -8.61 1.04
C THR A 39 4.58 -7.15 1.48
N MET A 40 4.47 -6.94 2.78
CA MET A 40 4.47 -5.63 3.40
C MET A 40 5.78 -4.87 3.18
N ALA A 41 6.90 -5.58 3.19
CA ALA A 41 8.19 -5.00 2.82
C ALA A 41 8.18 -4.45 1.38
N HIS A 42 7.64 -5.23 0.42
CA HIS A 42 7.52 -4.77 -0.96
C HIS A 42 6.56 -3.59 -1.10
N PHE A 43 5.47 -3.59 -0.33
CA PHE A 43 4.49 -2.51 -0.34
C PHE A 43 5.07 -1.21 0.22
N SER A 44 5.78 -1.28 1.35
CA SER A 44 6.44 -0.12 1.98
C SER A 44 7.55 0.44 1.09
N GLU A 45 8.40 -0.40 0.48
CA GLU A 45 9.42 0.04 -0.48
C GLU A 45 8.80 0.81 -1.66
N ARG A 46 7.66 0.31 -2.17
CA ARG A 46 6.93 0.97 -3.25
C ARG A 46 6.36 2.32 -2.84
N LEU A 47 5.78 2.41 -1.65
CA LEU A 47 5.24 3.66 -1.12
C LEU A 47 6.33 4.72 -0.97
N THR A 48 7.47 4.36 -0.39
CA THR A 48 8.61 5.27 -0.21
C THR A 48 9.09 5.82 -1.55
N ARG A 49 9.31 4.93 -2.54
CA ARG A 49 9.74 5.34 -3.88
C ARG A 49 8.72 6.24 -4.58
N LEU A 50 7.42 6.02 -4.37
CA LEU A 50 6.38 6.88 -4.94
C LEU A 50 6.42 8.29 -4.36
N HIS A 51 6.61 8.41 -3.05
CA HIS A 51 6.72 9.72 -2.39
C HIS A 51 7.96 10.49 -2.86
N GLU A 52 9.08 9.79 -3.09
CA GLU A 52 10.30 10.41 -3.61
C GLU A 52 10.15 10.92 -5.05
N VAL A 53 9.54 10.12 -5.93
CA VAL A 53 9.41 10.45 -7.37
C VAL A 53 8.24 11.39 -7.65
N LEU A 54 7.17 11.31 -6.85
CA LEU A 54 5.93 12.07 -7.02
C LEU A 54 5.62 12.87 -5.75
N PRO A 55 6.35 13.96 -5.47
CA PRO A 55 6.05 14.81 -4.33
C PRO A 55 4.61 15.35 -4.44
N GLY A 56 3.83 15.23 -3.37
CA GLY A 56 2.41 15.60 -3.33
C GLY A 56 1.45 14.58 -3.95
N LEU A 57 1.89 13.34 -4.18
CA LEU A 57 1.01 12.23 -4.50
C LEU A 57 0.13 11.88 -3.30
N ALA A 58 -1.19 11.93 -3.49
CA ALA A 58 -2.13 11.34 -2.54
C ALA A 58 -2.22 9.82 -2.79
N VAL A 59 -2.14 9.02 -1.73
CA VAL A 59 -2.29 7.55 -1.80
C VAL A 59 -3.45 7.11 -0.93
N THR A 60 -4.45 6.49 -1.55
CA THR A 60 -5.56 5.86 -0.85
C THR A 60 -5.44 4.34 -0.86
N SER A 61 -5.98 3.70 0.17
CA SER A 61 -5.91 2.26 0.33
C SER A 61 -7.15 1.70 1.01
N ASP A 62 -7.54 0.49 0.63
CA ASP A 62 -8.57 -0.28 1.30
C ASP A 62 -7.95 -1.31 2.23
N VAL A 63 -8.59 -1.52 3.39
CA VAL A 63 -8.19 -2.50 4.41
C VAL A 63 -9.40 -3.39 4.74
N ILE A 64 -9.15 -4.68 4.90
CA ILE A 64 -10.15 -5.69 5.26
C ILE A 64 -9.76 -6.25 6.62
N VAL A 65 -10.65 -6.06 7.60
CA VAL A 65 -10.54 -6.62 8.95
C VAL A 65 -11.51 -7.78 9.13
N GLY A 66 -11.23 -8.68 10.05
CA GLY A 66 -12.03 -9.88 10.31
C GLY A 66 -11.92 -10.94 9.21
N PHE A 67 -10.76 -11.04 8.54
CA PHE A 67 -10.55 -12.08 7.54
C PHE A 67 -10.65 -13.49 8.21
N PRO A 68 -11.19 -14.53 7.53
CA PRO A 68 -11.33 -15.85 8.15
C PRO A 68 -10.02 -16.39 8.74
N GLY A 69 -9.97 -16.46 10.07
CA GLY A 69 -8.81 -16.92 10.83
C GLY A 69 -7.77 -15.83 11.14
N GLU A 70 -8.07 -14.55 10.91
CA GLU A 70 -7.26 -13.43 11.39
C GLU A 70 -7.15 -13.47 12.92
N THR A 71 -5.92 -13.35 13.44
CA THR A 71 -5.66 -13.27 14.88
C THR A 71 -5.57 -11.82 15.33
N GLU A 72 -5.62 -11.60 16.65
CA GLU A 72 -5.46 -10.27 17.25
C GLU A 72 -4.10 -9.66 16.89
N GLU A 73 -3.04 -10.48 16.84
CA GLU A 73 -1.70 -10.03 16.47
C GLU A 73 -1.64 -9.56 15.01
N GLU A 74 -2.28 -10.27 14.08
CA GLU A 74 -2.32 -9.89 12.66
C GLU A 74 -3.16 -8.63 12.42
N PHE A 75 -4.21 -8.45 13.22
CA PHE A 75 -4.96 -7.21 13.27
C PHE A 75 -4.08 -6.06 13.76
N GLN A 76 -3.33 -6.27 14.84
CA GLN A 76 -2.43 -5.26 15.40
C GLN A 76 -1.31 -4.88 14.41
N GLU A 77 -0.73 -5.84 13.70
CA GLU A 77 0.23 -5.59 12.61
C GLU A 77 -0.36 -4.65 11.55
N THR A 78 -1.63 -4.87 11.19
CA THR A 78 -2.33 -4.02 10.22
C THR A 78 -2.55 -2.61 10.77
N TYR A 79 -2.96 -2.50 12.03
CA TYR A 79 -3.17 -1.22 12.69
C TYR A 79 -1.87 -0.41 12.80
N ASP A 80 -0.82 -1.02 13.33
CA ASP A 80 0.50 -0.38 13.52
C ASP A 80 1.06 0.10 12.18
N PHE A 81 0.93 -0.71 11.12
CA PHE A 81 1.34 -0.32 9.79
C PHE A 81 0.66 0.97 9.30
N ILE A 82 -0.65 1.09 9.51
CA ILE A 82 -1.43 2.27 9.09
C ILE A 82 -1.04 3.51 9.89
N VAL A 83 -0.83 3.34 11.19
CA VAL A 83 -0.41 4.44 12.08
C VAL A 83 0.98 4.95 11.68
N ASP A 84 1.93 4.05 11.41
CA ASP A 84 3.31 4.40 11.08
C ASP A 84 3.46 5.04 9.70
N HIS A 85 2.67 4.60 8.72
CA HIS A 85 2.85 4.98 7.31
C HIS A 85 2.00 6.18 6.87
N HIS A 86 1.21 6.80 7.77
CA HIS A 86 0.37 7.98 7.53
C HIS A 86 -0.05 8.15 6.05
N PHE A 87 -1.06 7.41 5.62
CA PHE A 87 -1.62 7.57 4.28
C PHE A 87 -2.16 9.01 4.11
N PHE A 88 -1.55 9.80 3.21
CA PHE A 88 -1.97 11.16 2.83
C PHE A 88 -2.40 11.21 1.37
#